data_AF-A0A600JAG7-F1
#
_entry.id   AF-A0A600JAG7-F1
#
_cell.length_a   1.000
_cell.length_b   1.000
_cell.length_c   1.000
_cell.angle_alpha   90.00
_cell.angle_beta   90.00
_cell.angle_gamma   90.00
#
_symmetry.space_group_name_H-M   'P 1'
#
loop_
_entity.id
_entity.type
_entity.pdbx_description
1 polymer ?
#
loop_
_entity_poly.entity_id
_entity_poly.type
_entity_poly.pdbx_seq_one_letter_code
_entity_poly.pdbx_strand_id
1 'polypeptide(L)'
;MKKALLCLPFLFLIYGCDESKNATASGGSDTAIKMFKAEMDKGDHPSFTYGHLVFKPDHQNSNKALSGWVCGDGSMVRNERTFNFKVRGHVIKTDDVSYVGDLAALLADTEMSKQDALYDTHCN
;
A
#
# COMPACT_ATOMS: atom_id res chain seq x y z
N MET A 1 -13.25 27.47 62.38
CA MET A 1 -13.73 26.26 61.68
C MET A 1 -14.60 26.66 60.49
N LYS A 2 -14.19 26.32 59.27
CA LYS A 2 -15.05 25.85 58.17
C LYS A 2 -14.13 25.32 57.05
N LYS A 3 -14.39 24.06 56.68
CA LYS A 3 -13.66 23.26 55.69
C LYS A 3 -14.32 23.41 54.31
N ALA A 4 -13.52 23.33 53.26
CA ALA A 4 -13.76 22.71 51.94
C ALA A 4 -12.55 23.13 51.07
N LEU A 5 -11.48 22.35 50.88
CA LEU A 5 -11.35 21.04 50.22
C LEU A 5 -11.76 21.07 48.74
N LEU A 6 -10.73 20.93 47.88
CA LEU A 6 -10.64 20.21 46.59
C LEU A 6 -10.44 21.01 45.29
N CYS A 7 -9.24 20.78 44.77
CA CYS A 7 -8.85 20.47 43.38
C CYS A 7 -8.93 21.54 42.28
N LEU A 8 -7.72 22.01 41.97
CA LEU A 8 -7.24 22.58 40.70
C LEU A 8 -7.38 21.56 39.52
N PRO A 9 -7.15 21.99 38.26
CA PRO A 9 -8.09 21.95 37.15
C PRO A 9 -7.90 20.73 36.23
N PHE A 10 -8.95 20.31 35.52
CA PHE A 10 -8.81 19.38 34.40
C PHE A 10 -9.23 20.06 33.10
N LEU A 11 -8.27 20.11 32.18
CA LEU A 11 -8.41 20.53 30.79
C LEU A 11 -9.60 19.83 30.14
N PHE A 12 -10.62 20.60 29.75
CA PHE A 12 -11.48 20.18 28.65
C PHE A 12 -10.86 20.69 27.35
N LEU A 13 -10.10 19.77 26.75
CA LEU A 13 -9.70 19.76 25.36
C LEU A 13 -10.92 20.09 24.48
N ILE A 14 -10.82 21.23 23.80
CA ILE A 14 -11.21 21.43 22.40
C ILE A 14 -11.94 20.23 21.80
N TYR A 15 -13.28 20.29 21.82
CA TYR A 15 -14.15 19.47 21.00
C TYR A 15 -14.08 19.98 19.56
N GLY A 16 -12.92 19.78 18.94
CA GLY A 16 -12.76 19.75 17.50
C GLY A 16 -12.56 18.30 17.13
N CYS A 17 -13.65 17.52 17.15
CA CYS A 17 -13.71 16.35 16.28
C CYS A 17 -13.61 16.90 14.86
N ASP A 18 -12.38 17.05 14.38
CA ASP A 18 -12.13 17.09 12.95
C ASP A 18 -12.56 15.72 12.46
N GLU A 19 -13.83 15.62 12.05
CA GLU A 19 -14.23 14.65 11.05
C GLU A 19 -13.42 14.99 9.80
N SER A 20 -12.14 14.60 9.81
CA SER A 20 -11.36 14.44 8.61
C SER A 20 -12.05 13.30 7.88
N LYS A 21 -13.08 13.70 7.14
CA LYS A 21 -13.66 12.94 6.04
C LYS A 21 -12.48 12.25 5.40
N ASN A 22 -12.53 10.93 5.38
CA ASN A 22 -11.70 10.11 4.51
C ASN A 22 -11.95 10.62 3.09
N ALA A 23 -11.25 11.70 2.73
CA ALA A 23 -11.01 12.08 1.37
C ALA A 23 -10.13 10.95 0.88
N THR A 24 -10.77 9.90 0.38
CA THR A 24 -10.17 8.98 -0.57
C THR A 24 -9.63 9.87 -1.67
N ALA A 25 -8.36 10.23 -1.56
CA ALA A 25 -7.65 10.98 -2.56
C ALA A 25 -7.70 10.13 -3.83
N SER A 26 -8.61 10.46 -4.74
CA SER A 26 -8.91 9.66 -5.91
C SER A 26 -7.70 9.48 -6.85
N GLY A 27 -6.60 10.21 -6.62
CA GLY A 27 -5.33 10.06 -7.34
C GLY A 27 -4.25 9.22 -6.63
N GLY A 28 -4.47 8.78 -5.38
CA GLY A 28 -3.47 8.01 -4.61
C GLY A 28 -3.24 6.61 -5.18
N SER A 29 -4.33 5.91 -5.51
CA SER A 29 -4.28 4.57 -6.10
C SER A 29 -3.54 4.56 -7.44
N ASP A 30 -3.87 5.48 -8.35
CA ASP A 30 -3.22 5.57 -9.66
C ASP A 30 -1.73 5.89 -9.54
N THR A 31 -1.38 6.77 -8.60
CA THR A 31 0.02 7.07 -8.28
C THR A 31 0.76 5.84 -7.78
N ALA A 32 0.15 5.09 -6.85
CA ALA A 32 0.75 3.88 -6.30
C ALA A 32 0.97 2.81 -7.37
N ILE A 33 -0.06 2.55 -8.17
CA ILE A 33 0.02 1.58 -9.27
C ILE A 33 1.06 2.01 -10.31
N LYS A 34 1.15 3.30 -10.64
CA LYS A 34 2.18 3.81 -11.56
C LYS A 34 3.59 3.62 -11.01
N MET A 35 3.82 3.94 -9.74
CA MET A 35 5.11 3.73 -9.08
C MET A 35 5.49 2.24 -9.06
N PHE A 36 4.53 1.38 -8.69
CA PHE A 36 4.72 -0.07 -8.68
C PHE A 36 5.14 -0.61 -10.05
N LYS A 37 4.43 -0.25 -11.13
CA LYS A 37 4.79 -0.67 -12.50
C LYS A 37 6.19 -0.19 -12.89
N ALA A 38 6.50 1.07 -12.60
CA ALA A 38 7.80 1.64 -12.91
C ALA A 38 8.95 0.92 -12.17
N GLU A 39 8.74 0.48 -10.93
CA GLU A 39 9.74 -0.32 -10.20
C GLU A 39 9.85 -1.74 -10.76
N MET A 40 8.71 -2.40 -11.01
CA MET A 40 8.66 -3.74 -11.60
C MET A 40 9.30 -3.82 -12.98
N ASP A 41 9.27 -2.74 -13.77
CA ASP A 41 9.89 -2.68 -15.09
C ASP A 41 11.40 -2.37 -15.03
N LYS A 42 11.98 -2.16 -13.84
CA LYS A 42 13.43 -2.03 -13.69
C LYS A 42 14.09 -3.40 -13.71
N GLY A 43 15.09 -3.55 -14.58
CA GLY A 43 15.94 -4.73 -14.64
C GLY A 43 16.09 -5.25 -16.07
N ASP A 44 16.75 -6.40 -16.19
CA ASP A 44 16.92 -7.09 -17.47
C ASP A 44 15.92 -8.25 -17.59
N HIS A 45 14.65 -7.89 -17.80
CA HIS A 45 13.59 -8.82 -18.12
C HIS A 45 12.56 -8.15 -19.05
N PRO A 46 11.78 -8.92 -19.82
CA PRO A 46 10.66 -8.38 -20.59
C PRO A 46 9.64 -7.66 -19.67
N SER A 47 8.94 -6.65 -20.20
CA SER A 47 7.90 -5.95 -19.46
C SER A 47 6.73 -6.87 -19.10
N PHE A 48 6.08 -6.56 -17.98
CA PHE A 48 4.89 -7.27 -17.56
C PHE A 48 3.64 -6.71 -18.25
N THR A 49 2.72 -7.60 -18.63
CA THR A 49 1.32 -7.26 -18.90
C THR A 49 0.51 -7.53 -17.63
N TYR A 50 -0.03 -6.47 -17.02
CA TYR A 50 -0.72 -6.56 -15.75
C TYR A 50 -2.23 -6.81 -15.89
N GLY A 51 -2.77 -7.67 -15.03
CA GLY A 51 -4.20 -7.92 -14.87
C GLY A 51 -4.67 -7.53 -13.47
N HIS A 52 -5.73 -6.72 -13.38
CA HIS A 52 -6.41 -6.38 -12.11
C HIS A 52 -5.47 -5.91 -10.98
N LEU A 53 -4.59 -4.93 -11.24
CA LEU A 53 -3.85 -4.31 -10.15
C LEU A 53 -4.78 -3.47 -9.27
N VAL A 54 -4.67 -3.67 -7.97
CA VAL A 54 -5.43 -2.95 -6.95
C VAL A 54 -4.46 -2.38 -5.92
N PHE A 55 -4.64 -1.11 -5.57
CA PHE A 55 -3.98 -0.51 -4.42
C PHE A 55 -4.82 -0.72 -3.16
N LYS A 56 -4.22 -1.31 -2.13
CA LYS A 56 -4.79 -1.55 -0.81
C LYS A 56 -4.06 -0.68 0.21
N PRO A 57 -4.63 0.46 0.62
CA PRO A 57 -3.99 1.36 1.58
C PRO A 57 -3.82 0.68 2.94
N ASP A 58 -2.70 0.96 3.61
CA ASP A 58 -2.47 0.50 4.98
C ASP A 58 -2.79 1.61 6.00
N HIS A 59 -2.54 1.34 7.29
CA HIS A 59 -2.84 2.27 8.39
C HIS A 59 -1.99 3.56 8.38
N GLN A 60 -0.91 3.62 7.58
CA GLN A 60 -0.06 4.81 7.44
C GLN A 60 -0.52 5.70 6.28
N ASN A 61 -1.45 5.22 5.44
CA ASN A 61 -2.03 6.01 4.37
C ASN A 61 -2.83 7.19 4.93
N SER A 62 -2.54 8.39 4.44
CA SER A 62 -3.16 9.63 4.91
C SER A 62 -3.21 10.68 3.80
N ASN A 63 -3.68 11.88 4.11
CA ASN A 63 -3.61 13.02 3.19
C ASN A 63 -2.18 13.54 2.95
N LYS A 64 -1.20 13.14 3.78
CA LYS A 64 0.21 13.56 3.68
C LYS A 64 1.15 12.46 3.20
N ALA A 65 0.69 11.21 3.21
CA ALA A 65 1.49 10.05 2.85
C ALA A 65 0.64 9.03 2.11
N LEU A 66 1.11 8.58 0.95
CA LEU A 66 0.58 7.44 0.24
C LEU A 66 1.33 6.20 0.73
N SER A 67 0.65 5.29 1.42
CA SER A 67 1.23 4.05 1.94
C SER A 67 0.29 2.88 1.73
N GLY A 68 0.80 1.77 1.18
CA GLY A 68 -0.01 0.57 1.04
C GLY A 68 0.52 -0.38 -0.03
N TRP A 69 -0.25 -1.41 -0.31
CA TRP A 69 0.18 -2.52 -1.14
C TRP A 69 -0.48 -2.44 -2.51
N VAL A 70 0.30 -2.51 -3.58
CA VAL A 70 -0.22 -2.80 -4.91
C VAL A 70 -0.15 -4.31 -5.11
N CYS A 71 -1.28 -4.92 -5.45
CA CYS A 71 -1.44 -6.36 -5.60
C CYS A 71 -2.16 -6.66 -6.90
N GLY A 72 -1.91 -7.83 -7.49
CA GLY A 72 -2.73 -8.33 -8.60
C GLY A 72 -2.02 -9.41 -9.39
N ASP A 73 -2.41 -9.52 -10.65
CA ASP A 73 -1.85 -10.49 -11.59
C ASP A 73 -0.91 -9.80 -12.58
N GLY A 74 0.10 -10.55 -13.03
CA GLY A 74 1.00 -10.14 -14.09
C GLY A 74 1.30 -11.30 -15.02
N SER A 75 1.67 -11.00 -16.25
CA SER A 75 2.17 -11.98 -17.20
C SER A 75 3.39 -11.44 -17.94
N MET A 76 4.29 -12.33 -18.31
CA MET A 76 5.50 -12.00 -19.06
C MET A 76 5.71 -13.03 -20.17
N VAL A 77 6.03 -12.56 -21.38
CA VAL A 77 6.41 -13.44 -22.48
C VAL A 77 7.92 -13.50 -22.58
N ARG A 78 8.51 -14.69 -22.50
CA ARG A 78 9.95 -14.93 -22.70
C ARG A 78 10.14 -16.20 -23.52
N ASN A 79 10.92 -16.11 -24.61
CA ASN A 79 11.18 -17.23 -25.52
C ASN A 79 9.89 -17.93 -25.98
N GLU A 80 8.92 -17.15 -26.47
CA GLU A 80 7.60 -17.63 -26.96
C GLU A 80 6.70 -18.31 -25.90
N ARG A 81 7.10 -18.28 -24.62
CA ARG A 81 6.31 -18.81 -23.51
C ARG A 81 5.76 -17.68 -22.66
N THR A 82 4.49 -17.78 -22.30
CA THR A 82 3.84 -16.89 -21.34
C THR A 82 3.96 -17.47 -19.93
N PHE A 83 4.48 -16.67 -19.02
CA PHE A 83 4.54 -16.95 -17.60
C PHE A 83 3.55 -16.04 -16.89
N ASN A 84 2.73 -16.62 -16.01
CA ASN A 84 1.76 -15.88 -15.21
C ASN A 84 2.29 -15.75 -13.78
N PHE A 85 1.96 -14.63 -13.13
CA PHE A 85 2.49 -14.26 -11.83
C PHE A 85 1.40 -13.65 -10.95
N LYS A 86 1.49 -13.90 -9.65
CA LYS A 86 0.94 -13.04 -8.60
C LYS A 86 1.99 -11.97 -8.28
N VAL A 87 1.61 -10.70 -8.37
CA VAL A 87 2.54 -9.59 -8.18
C VAL A 87 2.14 -8.74 -6.99
N ARG A 88 3.12 -8.29 -6.22
CA ARG A 88 2.91 -7.39 -5.09
C ARG A 88 4.06 -6.43 -4.88
N GLY A 89 3.79 -5.29 -4.28
CA GLY A 89 4.81 -4.36 -3.78
C GLY A 89 4.23 -3.36 -2.80
N HIS A 90 5.00 -3.00 -1.78
CA HIS A 90 4.63 -1.96 -0.82
C HIS A 90 5.09 -0.60 -1.34
N VAL A 91 4.15 0.32 -1.54
CA VAL A 91 4.41 1.66 -2.03
C VAL A 91 4.39 2.64 -0.87
N ILE A 92 5.44 3.44 -0.76
CA ILE A 92 5.53 4.55 0.18
C ILE A 92 5.89 5.82 -0.58
N LYS A 93 5.05 6.85 -0.45
CA LYS A 93 5.33 8.18 -0.99
C LYS A 93 4.93 9.28 -0.01
N THR A 94 5.88 10.14 0.29
CA THR A 94 5.72 11.43 0.96
C THR A 94 6.30 12.53 0.07
N ASP A 95 6.46 13.74 0.62
CA ASP A 95 7.16 14.83 -0.07
C ASP A 95 8.66 14.54 -0.25
N ASP A 96 9.27 13.86 0.73
CA ASP A 96 10.72 13.59 0.75
C ASP A 96 11.08 12.18 0.27
N VAL A 97 10.13 11.24 0.32
CA VAL A 97 10.38 9.81 0.05
C VAL A 97 9.49 9.33 -1.09
N SER A 98 10.06 8.55 -2.00
CA SER A 98 9.33 7.87 -3.08
C SER A 98 9.96 6.51 -3.31
N TYR A 99 9.34 5.46 -2.78
CA TYR A 99 9.93 4.12 -2.72
C TYR A 99 8.88 3.03 -2.96
N VAL A 100 9.31 1.95 -3.60
CA VAL A 100 8.54 0.71 -3.72
C VAL A 100 9.42 -0.42 -3.17
N GLY A 101 9.00 -0.99 -2.05
CA GLY A 101 9.67 -2.07 -1.35
C GLY A 101 8.90 -3.38 -1.44
N ASP A 102 9.47 -4.43 -0.86
CA ASP A 102 8.85 -5.76 -0.76
C ASP A 102 8.22 -6.20 -2.08
N LEU A 103 8.97 -6.00 -3.16
CA LEU A 103 8.53 -6.24 -4.51
C LEU A 103 8.66 -7.72 -4.86
N ALA A 104 7.61 -8.31 -5.41
CA ALA A 104 7.65 -9.70 -5.84
C ALA A 104 6.79 -9.94 -7.09
N ALA A 105 7.30 -10.81 -7.97
CA ALA A 105 6.56 -11.50 -9.02
C ALA A 105 6.67 -13.00 -8.78
N LEU A 106 5.63 -13.58 -8.17
CA LEU A 106 5.59 -14.97 -7.76
C LEU A 106 4.93 -15.78 -8.88
N LEU A 107 5.58 -16.82 -9.39
CA LEU A 107 4.99 -17.67 -10.43
C LEU A 107 3.63 -18.20 -9.97
N ALA A 108 2.59 -17.94 -10.77
CA ALA A 108 1.22 -18.31 -10.44
C ALA A 108 1.06 -19.83 -10.29
N ASP A 109 0.11 -20.23 -9.43
CA ASP A 109 -0.26 -21.62 -9.12
C ASP A 109 0.86 -22.48 -8.51
N THR A 110 2.01 -21.88 -8.20
CA THR A 110 3.11 -22.53 -7.49
C THR A 110 2.94 -22.42 -5.98
N GLU A 111 3.62 -23.29 -5.23
CA GLU A 111 3.63 -23.23 -3.77
C GLU A 111 4.17 -21.88 -3.26
N MET A 112 5.12 -21.28 -3.99
CA MET A 112 5.65 -19.95 -3.68
C MET A 112 4.56 -18.88 -3.69
N SER A 113 3.66 -18.91 -4.68
CA SER A 113 2.53 -17.96 -4.73
C SER A 113 1.45 -18.23 -3.68
N LYS A 114 1.34 -19.46 -3.19
CA LYS A 114 0.33 -19.88 -2.20
C LYS A 114 0.75 -19.68 -0.75
N GLN A 115 2.05 -19.59 -0.50
CA GLN A 115 2.62 -19.48 0.84
C GLN A 115 3.30 -18.13 1.08
N ASP A 116 3.15 -17.17 0.16
CA ASP A 116 3.74 -15.86 0.34
C ASP A 116 2.97 -15.06 1.39
N ALA A 117 3.55 -15.00 2.59
CA ALA A 117 2.91 -14.40 3.75
C ALA A 117 2.50 -12.93 3.54
N LEU A 118 3.28 -12.16 2.77
CA LEU A 118 2.97 -10.76 2.49
C LEU A 118 1.80 -10.63 1.51
N TYR A 119 1.76 -11.48 0.48
CA TYR A 119 0.63 -11.56 -0.44
C TYR A 119 -0.64 -12.00 0.31
N ASP A 120 -0.55 -13.02 1.16
CA ASP A 120 -1.72 -13.48 1.91
C ASP A 120 -2.24 -12.44 2.90
N THR A 121 -1.35 -11.72 3.56
CA THR A 121 -1.72 -10.70 4.56
C THR A 121 -2.30 -9.45 3.91
N HIS A 122 -1.76 -9.03 2.76
CA HIS A 122 -2.06 -7.73 2.19
C HIS A 122 -2.85 -7.78 0.89
N CYS A 123 -2.83 -8.89 0.15
CA CYS A 123 -3.39 -9.00 -1.19
C CYS A 123 -4.63 -9.90 -1.30
N ASN A 124 -4.89 -10.78 -0.33
CA ASN A 124 -6.15 -11.52 -0.24
C ASN A 124 -7.27 -10.75 0.47
#